data_AF-A0A1H4BE80-F1
#
_entry.id   AF-A0A1H4BE80-F1
#
_cell.length_a   1.000
_cell.length_b   1.000
_cell.length_c   1.000
_cell.angle_alpha   90.00
_cell.angle_beta   90.00
_cell.angle_gamma   90.00
#
_symmetry.space_group_name_H-M   'P 1'
#
loop_
_entity.id
_entity.type
_entity.pdbx_description
1 polymer ?
#
loop_
_entity_poly.entity_id
_entity_poly.type
_entity_poly.pdbx_seq_one_letter_code
_entity_poly.pdbx_strand_id
1 'polypeptide(L)'
;MNRKTIITILLALVAMTSIVAQDMIKTATAPISFSKKDFADTIKIKVIDGAVVVPVEIEGQTRNLLFDTGSPLGLWQGQKEAWMRQFTTDSLTFGDINKRSRNQIIYQFPTIKMGNLQIENYPMIVEDAMSEFTCNRFDGIIGFNLVGKGLSFKLDTKDSLLIVTDRKKFFAEEEKGQPTAKYRMKRAYCPLVYVDSPFGWIEMVFDTGALNTWLALSQEDLDRWFQKNPKKRKLLDDLTLQTDTTINTSWGLYGLSTDTLVGRLLHFTKIKIDKLPVNDLYITTAHPTMRVGSAVLKHASLIIDAPKKQFVFMPHNGQDITVGNSETGSASFIPSEAG
;
A
#
# COMPACT_ATOMS: atom_id res chain seq x y z
N MET A 1 2.69 28.00 -17.16
CA MET A 1 2.34 27.51 -15.81
C MET A 1 2.72 26.04 -15.75
N ASN A 2 3.68 25.67 -14.91
CA ASN A 2 4.26 24.31 -14.84
C ASN A 2 3.18 23.26 -14.53
N ARG A 3 2.75 22.49 -15.53
CA ARG A 3 1.87 21.33 -15.35
C ARG A 3 2.72 20.15 -14.87
N LYS A 4 2.60 19.80 -13.59
CA LYS A 4 3.13 18.53 -13.07
C LYS A 4 2.14 17.44 -13.43
N THR A 5 2.47 16.59 -14.40
CA THR A 5 1.75 15.33 -14.60
C THR A 5 2.02 14.45 -13.37
N ILE A 6 1.04 14.27 -12.49
CA ILE A 6 1.15 13.41 -11.31
C ILE A 6 0.93 11.97 -11.78
N ILE A 7 2.02 11.19 -11.82
CA ILE A 7 1.98 9.76 -12.10
C ILE A 7 1.64 9.03 -10.78
N THR A 8 0.54 8.29 -10.77
CA THR A 8 0.17 7.44 -9.63
C THR A 8 0.85 6.08 -9.76
N ILE A 9 1.74 5.80 -8.82
CA ILE A 9 2.48 4.54 -8.74
C ILE A 9 1.71 3.60 -7.80
N LEU A 10 1.36 2.41 -8.31
CA LEU A 10 0.59 1.41 -7.56
C LEU A 10 1.42 0.14 -7.40
N LEU A 11 2.24 0.11 -6.35
CA LEU A 11 3.05 -1.06 -6.04
C LEU A 11 2.22 -2.00 -5.18
N ALA A 12 1.69 -3.05 -5.80
CA ALA A 12 1.13 -4.16 -5.07
C ALA A 12 1.47 -5.46 -5.79
N LEU A 13 2.20 -6.31 -5.08
CA LEU A 13 2.49 -7.68 -5.50
C LEU A 13 1.33 -8.57 -5.06
N VAL A 14 0.54 -9.08 -6.00
CA VAL A 14 -0.53 -10.02 -5.69
C VAL A 14 -0.10 -11.42 -6.10
N ALA A 15 0.26 -12.26 -5.13
CA ALA A 15 0.48 -13.68 -5.41
C ALA A 15 -0.80 -14.31 -5.98
N MET A 16 -0.70 -14.93 -7.16
CA MET A 16 -1.83 -15.63 -7.76
C MET A 16 -2.19 -16.87 -6.94
N THR A 17 -3.47 -17.21 -6.98
CA THR A 17 -4.24 -17.52 -5.77
C THR A 17 -4.33 -19.02 -5.50
N SER A 18 -3.24 -19.75 -5.74
CA SER A 18 -3.17 -21.17 -5.43
C SER A 18 -2.85 -21.37 -3.94
N ILE A 19 -3.30 -22.49 -3.38
CA ILE A 19 -2.90 -22.94 -2.04
C ILE A 19 -1.37 -23.08 -1.99
N VAL A 20 -0.77 -23.54 -3.09
CA VAL A 20 0.68 -23.67 -3.27
C VAL A 20 1.41 -22.34 -3.07
N ALA A 21 0.91 -21.25 -3.68
CA ALA A 21 1.54 -19.94 -3.55
C ALA A 21 1.49 -19.41 -2.10
N GLN A 22 0.38 -19.64 -1.40
CA GLN A 22 0.27 -19.28 0.01
C GLN A 22 1.22 -20.12 0.88
N ASP A 23 1.26 -21.43 0.66
CA ASP A 23 2.13 -22.29 1.44
C ASP A 23 3.62 -21.96 1.21
N MET A 24 4.01 -21.65 -0.03
CA MET A 24 5.36 -21.21 -0.34
C MET A 24 5.72 -19.86 0.29
N ILE A 25 4.82 -18.85 0.28
CA ILE A 25 5.08 -17.56 0.97
C ILE A 25 5.21 -17.78 2.48
N LYS A 26 4.35 -18.62 3.06
CA LYS A 26 4.44 -18.98 4.48
C LYS A 26 5.76 -19.69 4.79
N THR A 27 6.19 -20.60 3.92
CA THR A 27 7.46 -21.32 4.05
C THR A 27 8.65 -20.37 3.90
N ALA A 28 8.62 -19.45 2.93
CA ALA A 28 9.67 -18.46 2.70
C ALA A 28 9.80 -17.45 3.84
N THR A 29 8.69 -17.12 4.49
CA THR A 29 8.68 -16.22 5.66
C THR A 29 9.02 -16.94 6.95
N ALA A 30 8.87 -18.27 7.06
CA ALA A 30 9.15 -19.02 8.27
C ALA A 30 10.55 -18.75 8.88
N PRO A 31 11.66 -18.69 8.10
CA PRO A 31 13.02 -18.49 8.62
C PRO A 31 13.35 -17.07 9.09
N ILE A 32 12.45 -16.09 8.90
CA ILE A 32 12.68 -14.72 9.39
C ILE A 32 12.92 -14.76 10.89
N SER A 33 14.03 -14.19 11.34
CA SER A 33 14.36 -14.06 12.75
C SER A 33 14.91 -12.67 13.07
N PHE A 34 14.86 -12.32 14.35
CA PHE A 34 15.23 -11.00 14.84
C PHE A 34 16.33 -11.14 15.88
N SER A 35 17.37 -10.31 15.75
CA SER A 35 18.49 -10.24 16.72
C SER A 35 18.09 -9.76 18.12
N LYS A 36 16.91 -9.14 18.25
CA LYS A 36 16.41 -8.57 19.50
C LYS A 36 15.02 -9.11 19.84
N LYS A 37 14.73 -9.14 21.14
CA LYS A 37 13.41 -9.39 21.73
C LYS A 37 13.14 -8.34 22.79
N ASP A 38 11.87 -8.06 23.06
CA ASP A 38 11.45 -7.02 24.00
C ASP A 38 12.15 -5.67 23.74
N PHE A 39 12.07 -5.22 22.49
CA PHE A 39 12.76 -4.03 22.00
C PHE A 39 11.78 -3.02 21.43
N ALA A 40 12.22 -1.76 21.41
CA ALA A 40 11.65 -0.73 20.58
C ALA A 40 12.81 0.09 20.00
N ASP A 41 12.70 0.50 18.76
CA ASP A 41 13.71 1.32 18.10
C ASP A 41 13.05 2.42 17.27
N THR A 42 13.73 3.56 17.16
CA THR A 42 13.24 4.76 16.45
C THR A 42 14.22 5.12 15.34
N ILE A 43 13.72 5.17 14.11
CA ILE A 43 14.51 5.27 12.89
C ILE A 43 14.04 6.51 12.14
N LYS A 44 14.98 7.37 11.73
CA LYS A 44 14.66 8.47 10.81
C LYS A 44 14.32 7.91 9.43
N ILE A 45 13.19 8.33 8.88
CA ILE A 45 12.71 7.93 7.55
C ILE A 45 12.59 9.15 6.64
N LYS A 46 12.34 8.90 5.36
CA LYS A 46 11.92 9.96 4.43
C LYS A 46 10.44 9.74 4.12
N VAL A 47 9.66 10.82 4.19
CA VAL A 47 8.26 10.83 3.74
C VAL A 47 8.17 11.69 2.49
N ILE A 48 7.93 11.07 1.33
CA ILE A 48 7.92 11.75 0.03
C ILE A 48 6.53 11.54 -0.59
N ASP A 49 5.70 12.58 -0.58
CA ASP A 49 4.33 12.52 -1.11
C ASP A 49 3.49 11.35 -0.53
N GLY A 50 3.65 11.06 0.77
CA GLY A 50 2.98 9.95 1.45
C GLY A 50 3.70 8.60 1.34
N ALA A 51 4.73 8.48 0.48
CA ALA A 51 5.60 7.32 0.45
C ALA A 51 6.51 7.31 1.68
N VAL A 52 6.51 6.20 2.43
CA VAL A 52 7.37 6.02 3.61
C VAL A 52 8.60 5.21 3.20
N VAL A 53 9.75 5.88 3.12
CA VAL A 53 11.01 5.30 2.69
C VAL A 53 11.91 5.07 3.91
N VAL A 54 12.21 3.81 4.16
CA VAL A 54 12.95 3.33 5.33
C VAL A 54 14.40 3.04 4.93
N PRO A 55 15.39 3.69 5.58
CA PRO A 55 16.77 3.32 5.39
C PRO A 55 17.07 2.00 6.11
N VAL A 56 17.73 1.08 5.40
CA VAL A 56 18.25 -0.17 5.94
C VAL A 56 19.70 -0.35 5.51
N GLU A 57 20.47 -1.09 6.29
CA GLU A 57 21.83 -1.48 5.96
C GLU A 57 21.82 -2.93 5.44
N ILE A 58 22.33 -3.12 4.22
CA ILE A 58 22.48 -4.42 3.54
C ILE A 58 23.90 -4.45 3.00
N GLU A 59 24.67 -5.50 3.33
CA GLU A 59 26.09 -5.63 2.93
C GLU A 59 26.93 -4.37 3.24
N GLY A 60 26.69 -3.75 4.41
CA GLY A 60 27.40 -2.53 4.85
C GLY A 60 27.01 -1.26 4.09
N GLN A 61 26.03 -1.31 3.18
CA GLN A 61 25.56 -0.16 2.42
C GLN A 61 24.14 0.24 2.83
N THR A 62 23.89 1.55 2.94
CA THR A 62 22.54 2.07 3.19
C THR A 62 21.70 1.98 1.91
N ARG A 63 20.57 1.29 2.00
CA ARG A 63 19.55 1.13 0.97
C ARG A 63 18.24 1.71 1.45
N ASN A 64 17.49 2.32 0.54
CA ASN A 64 16.23 2.98 0.82
C ASN A 64 15.11 2.07 0.35
N LEU A 65 14.29 1.53 1.25
CA LEU A 65 13.18 0.63 0.88
C LEU A 65 11.84 1.29 1.17
N LEU A 66 10.88 1.17 0.25
CA LEU A 66 9.51 1.62 0.44
C LEU A 66 8.78 0.68 1.41
N PHE A 67 8.12 1.23 2.43
CA PHE A 67 7.23 0.45 3.29
C PHE A 67 5.88 0.23 2.60
N ASP A 68 5.55 -1.01 2.27
CA ASP A 68 4.39 -1.39 1.45
C ASP A 68 3.55 -2.46 2.17
N THR A 69 2.43 -2.03 2.74
CA THR A 69 1.46 -2.95 3.36
C THR A 69 0.67 -3.79 2.36
N GLY A 70 0.64 -3.40 1.08
CA GLY A 70 0.01 -4.14 -0.01
C GLY A 70 0.84 -5.34 -0.48
N SER A 71 2.15 -5.35 -0.21
CA SER A 71 3.05 -6.44 -0.61
C SER A 71 3.18 -7.55 0.45
N PRO A 72 3.05 -8.84 0.06
CA PRO A 72 3.24 -9.98 0.96
C PRO A 72 4.70 -10.28 1.29
N LEU A 73 5.64 -9.81 0.49
CA LEU A 73 7.07 -10.08 0.56
C LEU A 73 7.87 -8.79 0.31
N GLY A 74 9.17 -8.84 0.54
CA GLY A 74 10.04 -7.79 0.03
C GLY A 74 10.15 -7.83 -1.50
N LEU A 75 10.67 -6.74 -2.06
CA LEU A 75 11.12 -6.67 -3.45
C LEU A 75 12.48 -5.98 -3.49
N TRP A 76 13.40 -6.50 -4.29
CA TRP A 76 14.62 -5.82 -4.67
C TRP A 76 14.51 -5.31 -6.11
N GLN A 77 14.80 -4.03 -6.29
CA GLN A 77 14.78 -3.40 -7.61
C GLN A 77 16.10 -3.65 -8.31
N GLY A 78 16.05 -4.25 -9.51
CA GLY A 78 17.22 -4.50 -10.34
C GLY A 78 17.51 -5.99 -10.50
N GLN A 79 18.80 -6.33 -10.55
CA GLN A 79 19.26 -7.70 -10.79
C GLN A 79 19.58 -8.44 -9.50
N LYS A 80 19.65 -9.77 -9.59
CA LYS A 80 20.07 -10.61 -8.46
C LYS A 80 21.52 -10.29 -8.09
N GLU A 81 21.75 -10.00 -6.83
CA GLU A 81 23.09 -9.77 -6.28
C GLU A 81 23.72 -11.07 -5.77
N ALA A 82 25.06 -11.13 -5.72
CA ALA A 82 25.80 -12.34 -5.35
C ALA A 82 25.54 -12.82 -3.92
N TRP A 83 25.25 -11.89 -3.01
CA TRP A 83 24.96 -12.16 -1.60
C TRP A 83 23.51 -12.61 -1.35
N MET A 84 22.62 -12.50 -2.34
CA MET A 84 21.26 -13.00 -2.24
C MET A 84 21.24 -14.53 -2.31
N ARG A 85 20.60 -15.15 -1.31
CA ARG A 85 20.41 -16.60 -1.29
C ARG A 85 19.10 -16.95 -1.98
N GLN A 86 19.14 -17.89 -2.90
CA GLN A 86 17.92 -18.44 -3.48
C GLN A 86 17.23 -19.32 -2.44
N PHE A 87 15.97 -19.02 -2.12
CA PHE A 87 15.20 -19.78 -1.13
C PHE A 87 14.76 -21.13 -1.69
N THR A 88 14.34 -21.16 -2.96
CA THR A 88 13.86 -22.36 -3.65
C THR A 88 14.16 -22.28 -5.15
N THR A 89 14.25 -23.44 -5.82
CA THR A 89 14.26 -23.53 -7.29
C THR A 89 12.89 -23.35 -7.90
N ASP A 90 11.83 -23.54 -7.11
CA ASP A 90 10.46 -23.40 -7.57
C ASP A 90 10.11 -21.92 -7.77
N SER A 91 9.47 -21.62 -8.89
CA SER A 91 8.98 -20.28 -9.17
C SER A 91 7.51 -20.15 -8.75
N LEU A 92 7.14 -18.97 -8.26
CA LEU A 92 5.77 -18.58 -8.00
C LEU A 92 5.31 -17.59 -9.03
N THR A 93 4.08 -17.76 -9.51
CA THR A 93 3.46 -16.75 -10.35
C THR A 93 2.94 -15.60 -9.51
N PHE A 94 3.57 -14.45 -9.63
CA PHE A 94 3.10 -13.21 -9.03
C PHE A 94 2.39 -12.38 -10.09
N GLY A 95 1.19 -11.91 -9.76
CA GLY A 95 0.44 -10.95 -10.54
C GLY A 95 0.71 -9.53 -10.06
N ASP A 96 0.58 -8.58 -10.97
CA ASP A 96 0.55 -7.16 -10.65
C ASP A 96 -0.86 -6.59 -10.80
N ILE A 97 -0.95 -5.30 -10.52
CA ILE A 97 -2.19 -4.53 -10.59
C ILE A 97 -2.73 -4.38 -12.01
N ASN A 98 -1.90 -4.58 -13.04
CA ASN A 98 -2.25 -4.49 -14.45
C ASN A 98 -2.64 -5.85 -15.03
N LYS A 99 -2.96 -6.83 -14.17
CA LYS A 99 -3.31 -8.22 -14.53
C LYS A 99 -2.18 -8.92 -15.31
N ARG A 100 -0.95 -8.40 -15.27
CA ARG A 100 0.24 -9.07 -15.80
C ARG A 100 0.77 -10.01 -14.74
N SER A 101 1.38 -11.10 -15.17
CA SER A 101 1.98 -12.05 -14.24
C SER A 101 3.28 -12.61 -14.75
N ARG A 102 4.22 -12.83 -13.84
CA ARG A 102 5.50 -13.50 -14.12
C ARG A 102 5.79 -14.55 -13.06
N ASN A 103 6.51 -15.58 -13.48
CA ASN A 103 7.09 -16.54 -12.56
C ASN A 103 8.35 -15.93 -11.95
N GLN A 104 8.36 -15.82 -10.62
CA GLN A 104 9.48 -15.27 -9.87
C GLN A 104 10.02 -16.32 -8.91
N ILE A 105 11.32 -16.31 -8.74
CA ILE A 105 12.00 -17.07 -7.70
C ILE A 105 12.03 -16.21 -6.44
N ILE A 106 11.82 -16.83 -5.28
CA ILE A 106 12.01 -16.16 -3.99
C ILE A 106 13.49 -16.24 -3.61
N TYR A 107 14.06 -15.08 -3.31
CA TYR A 107 15.37 -14.91 -2.71
C TYR A 107 15.24 -14.51 -1.24
N GLN A 108 16.35 -14.58 -0.52
CA GLN A 108 16.50 -14.12 0.86
C GLN A 108 17.69 -13.19 0.96
N PHE A 109 17.48 -12.06 1.64
CA PHE A 109 18.57 -11.27 2.19
C PHE A 109 19.07 -12.00 3.43
N PRO A 110 20.36 -12.41 3.47
CA PRO A 110 20.91 -13.09 4.63
C PRO A 110 20.66 -12.26 5.89
N THR A 111 21.00 -10.97 5.83
CA THR A 111 20.83 -10.03 6.93
C THR A 111 20.40 -8.66 6.38
N ILE A 112 19.40 -8.05 7.01
CA ILE A 112 19.01 -6.65 6.84
C ILE A 112 19.07 -5.99 8.20
N LYS A 113 19.72 -4.85 8.32
CA LYS A 113 19.71 -4.07 9.55
C LYS A 113 18.83 -2.83 9.40
N MET A 114 17.74 -2.80 10.16
CA MET A 114 16.78 -1.70 10.24
C MET A 114 16.98 -1.00 11.58
N GLY A 115 17.67 0.15 11.58
CA GLY A 115 18.15 0.77 12.81
C GLY A 115 19.11 -0.15 13.55
N ASN A 116 18.77 -0.49 14.79
CA ASN A 116 19.49 -1.40 15.66
C ASN A 116 18.94 -2.84 15.62
N LEU A 117 17.93 -3.12 14.80
CA LEU A 117 17.36 -4.45 14.60
C LEU A 117 18.00 -5.13 13.39
N GLN A 118 18.71 -6.23 13.60
CA GLN A 118 19.06 -7.16 12.52
C GLN A 118 17.91 -8.15 12.28
N ILE A 119 17.52 -8.27 11.02
CA ILE A 119 16.49 -9.17 10.47
C ILE A 119 17.21 -10.18 9.59
N GLU A 120 17.16 -11.45 9.96
CA GLU A 120 17.80 -12.52 9.20
C GLU A 120 16.82 -13.19 8.23
N ASN A 121 17.33 -13.66 7.10
CA ASN A 121 16.61 -14.45 6.09
C ASN A 121 15.32 -13.77 5.57
N TYR A 122 15.39 -12.47 5.31
CA TYR A 122 14.22 -11.71 4.84
C TYR A 122 13.86 -12.09 3.39
N PRO A 123 12.66 -12.63 3.13
CA PRO A 123 12.29 -13.14 1.82
C PRO A 123 11.78 -12.05 0.89
N MET A 124 12.14 -12.18 -0.39
CA MET A 124 11.76 -11.22 -1.42
C MET A 124 11.84 -11.77 -2.84
N ILE A 125 11.31 -11.00 -3.77
CA ILE A 125 11.52 -11.19 -5.21
C ILE A 125 12.49 -10.15 -5.75
N VAL A 126 13.03 -10.39 -6.93
CA VAL A 126 13.92 -9.47 -7.65
C VAL A 126 13.24 -9.08 -8.95
N GLU A 127 13.08 -7.78 -9.20
CA GLU A 127 12.46 -7.28 -10.44
C GLU A 127 13.05 -5.93 -10.84
N ASP A 128 13.35 -5.77 -12.14
CA ASP A 128 14.03 -4.59 -12.67
C ASP A 128 13.06 -3.64 -13.40
N ALA A 129 11.86 -4.12 -13.78
CA ALA A 129 10.88 -3.32 -14.52
C ALA A 129 10.42 -2.02 -13.82
N MET A 130 10.81 -1.82 -12.57
CA MET A 130 10.50 -0.63 -11.79
C MET A 130 11.59 0.46 -11.82
N SER A 131 12.82 0.15 -12.23
CA SER A 131 13.97 1.03 -12.03
C SER A 131 13.89 2.37 -12.72
N GLU A 132 13.45 2.37 -13.99
CA GLU A 132 13.26 3.59 -14.77
C GLU A 132 12.16 4.52 -14.20
N PHE A 133 11.18 3.97 -13.47
CA PHE A 133 9.95 4.68 -13.12
C PHE A 133 9.89 5.12 -11.66
N THR A 134 10.52 4.38 -10.76
CA THR A 134 10.75 4.86 -9.40
C THR A 134 11.71 6.06 -9.38
N CYS A 135 12.31 6.42 -10.53
CA CYS A 135 13.35 7.44 -10.65
C CYS A 135 14.48 7.18 -9.65
N ASN A 136 14.75 5.91 -9.34
CA ASN A 136 15.68 5.48 -8.30
C ASN A 136 15.42 6.10 -6.91
N ARG A 137 14.16 6.42 -6.59
CA ARG A 137 13.76 6.97 -5.28
C ARG A 137 13.92 5.96 -4.13
N PHE A 138 13.90 4.68 -4.44
CA PHE A 138 14.13 3.58 -3.51
C PHE A 138 14.71 2.36 -4.25
N ASP A 139 15.48 1.55 -3.53
CA ASP A 139 16.16 0.33 -3.99
C ASP A 139 15.25 -0.91 -3.95
N GLY A 140 14.05 -0.80 -3.35
CA GLY A 140 13.16 -1.93 -3.19
C GLY A 140 12.00 -1.65 -2.23
N ILE A 141 11.37 -2.73 -1.74
CA ILE A 141 10.16 -2.70 -0.92
C ILE A 141 10.34 -3.59 0.32
N ILE A 142 9.82 -3.10 1.45
CA ILE A 142 9.55 -3.88 2.67
C ILE A 142 8.05 -4.20 2.69
N GLY A 143 7.71 -5.49 2.60
CA GLY A 143 6.34 -5.97 2.65
C GLY A 143 5.75 -6.10 4.07
N PHE A 144 4.47 -6.47 4.13
CA PHE A 144 3.71 -6.65 5.37
C PHE A 144 4.07 -7.93 6.16
N ASN A 145 4.99 -8.75 5.64
CA ASN A 145 5.45 -9.98 6.29
C ASN A 145 6.08 -9.75 7.67
N LEU A 146 6.73 -8.60 7.90
CA LEU A 146 7.29 -8.26 9.22
C LEU A 146 6.19 -8.08 10.28
N VAL A 147 5.06 -7.50 9.89
CA VAL A 147 3.86 -7.39 10.75
C VAL A 147 3.30 -8.79 11.04
N GLY A 148 3.24 -9.64 10.01
CA GLY A 148 2.89 -11.06 10.16
C GLY A 148 3.81 -11.85 11.10
N LYS A 149 5.03 -11.35 11.33
CA LYS A 149 6.01 -11.90 12.28
C LYS A 149 5.95 -11.28 13.69
N GLY A 150 4.98 -10.42 13.94
CA GLY A 150 4.68 -9.88 15.27
C GLY A 150 5.31 -8.52 15.55
N LEU A 151 6.00 -7.90 14.59
CA LEU A 151 6.47 -6.52 14.74
C LEU A 151 5.30 -5.55 14.57
N SER A 152 5.22 -4.59 15.48
CA SER A 152 4.33 -3.43 15.37
C SER A 152 5.15 -2.22 14.91
N PHE A 153 4.51 -1.34 14.16
CA PHE A 153 5.16 -0.17 13.57
C PHE A 153 4.37 1.10 13.89
N LYS A 154 5.06 2.22 14.11
CA LYS A 154 4.49 3.57 13.99
C LYS A 154 5.21 4.27 12.84
N LEU A 155 4.45 4.76 11.87
CA LEU A 155 4.89 5.63 10.80
C LEU A 155 4.51 7.06 11.21
N ASP A 156 5.43 7.73 11.89
CA ASP A 156 5.28 9.13 12.27
C ASP A 156 5.65 10.04 11.09
N THR A 157 4.62 10.50 10.41
CA THR A 157 4.74 11.28 9.17
C THR A 157 4.97 12.76 9.42
N LYS A 158 4.68 13.28 10.63
CA LYS A 158 5.02 14.65 11.02
C LYS A 158 6.51 14.78 11.27
N ASP A 159 7.04 13.86 12.07
CA ASP A 159 8.43 13.94 12.54
C ASP A 159 9.39 13.13 11.67
N SER A 160 8.85 12.46 10.63
CA SER A 160 9.61 11.57 9.73
C SER A 160 10.37 10.48 10.51
N LEU A 161 9.64 9.79 11.39
CA LEU A 161 10.15 8.70 12.20
C LEU A 161 9.38 7.41 11.92
N LEU A 162 10.10 6.29 11.95
CA LEU A 162 9.52 4.96 12.06
C LEU A 162 9.91 4.39 13.43
N ILE A 163 8.92 3.98 14.21
CA ILE A 163 9.14 3.21 15.43
C ILE A 163 8.79 1.76 15.16
N VAL A 164 9.70 0.83 15.45
CA VAL A 164 9.49 -0.61 15.32
C VAL A 164 9.67 -1.29 16.67
N THR A 165 8.79 -2.23 17.00
CA THR A 165 8.76 -2.87 18.32
C THR A 165 8.10 -4.24 18.27
N ASP A 166 8.55 -5.17 19.13
CA ASP A 166 7.84 -6.42 19.41
C ASP A 166 7.08 -6.38 20.77
N ARG A 167 7.17 -5.25 21.49
CA ARG A 167 6.53 -5.05 22.78
C ARG A 167 5.02 -4.91 22.64
N LYS A 168 4.28 -5.80 23.30
CA LYS A 168 2.82 -5.70 23.41
C LYS A 168 2.44 -4.42 24.16
N LYS A 169 1.38 -3.76 23.72
CA LYS A 169 0.84 -2.52 24.34
C LYS A 169 1.82 -1.33 24.33
N PHE A 170 2.91 -1.38 23.56
CA PHE A 170 3.87 -0.27 23.49
C PHE A 170 3.21 1.07 23.12
N PHE A 171 2.24 1.02 22.19
CA PHE A 171 1.50 2.20 21.73
C PHE A 171 0.18 2.44 22.47
N ALA A 172 -0.12 1.72 23.56
CA ALA A 172 -1.47 1.70 24.14
C ALA A 172 -2.00 3.07 24.58
N GLU A 173 -1.14 3.94 25.09
CA GLU A 173 -1.53 5.30 25.47
C GLU A 173 -1.76 6.20 24.24
N GLU A 174 -0.90 6.12 23.22
CA GLU A 174 -1.06 6.86 21.96
C GLU A 174 -2.31 6.44 21.19
N GLU A 175 -2.70 5.17 21.28
CA GLU A 175 -3.89 4.64 20.61
C GLU A 175 -5.22 5.12 21.24
N LYS A 176 -5.18 5.62 22.47
CA LYS A 176 -6.39 5.92 23.23
C LYS A 176 -7.18 7.06 22.57
N GLY A 177 -8.43 6.77 22.20
CA GLY A 177 -9.32 7.75 21.58
C GLY A 177 -9.03 8.03 20.10
N GLN A 178 -8.05 7.35 19.50
CA GLN A 178 -7.75 7.49 18.08
C GLN A 178 -8.68 6.64 17.20
N PRO A 179 -9.00 7.09 15.98
CA PRO A 179 -9.72 6.28 15.02
C PRO A 179 -8.91 5.04 14.63
N THR A 180 -9.57 3.88 14.59
CA THR A 180 -8.95 2.60 14.24
C THR A 180 -9.65 1.93 13.07
N ALA A 181 -8.89 1.14 12.30
CA ALA A 181 -9.41 0.17 11.36
C ALA A 181 -8.91 -1.23 11.69
N LYS A 182 -9.84 -2.14 11.99
CA LYS A 182 -9.51 -3.56 12.09
C LYS A 182 -9.17 -4.08 10.71
N TYR A 183 -8.10 -4.87 10.62
CA TYR A 183 -7.77 -5.57 9.39
C TYR A 183 -7.91 -7.08 9.53
N ARG A 184 -8.35 -7.71 8.45
CA ARG A 184 -8.24 -9.17 8.26
C ARG A 184 -7.24 -9.46 7.17
N MET A 185 -6.50 -10.55 7.32
CA MET A 185 -5.56 -10.97 6.29
C MET A 185 -6.30 -11.71 5.18
N LYS A 186 -6.34 -11.14 3.99
CA LYS A 186 -6.72 -11.89 2.79
C LYS A 186 -5.53 -12.72 2.37
N ARG A 187 -5.74 -14.05 2.26
CA ARG A 187 -4.70 -15.01 1.83
C ARG A 187 -3.41 -14.85 2.65
N ALA A 188 -3.53 -14.62 3.96
CA ALA A 188 -2.44 -14.48 4.92
C ALA A 188 -1.47 -13.30 4.78
N TYR A 189 -1.56 -12.43 3.76
CA TYR A 189 -0.53 -11.38 3.56
C TYR A 189 -1.04 -9.98 3.19
N CYS A 190 -2.25 -9.82 2.65
CA CYS A 190 -2.79 -8.47 2.36
C CYS A 190 -3.76 -8.03 3.46
N PRO A 191 -3.54 -6.90 4.16
CA PRO A 191 -4.46 -6.40 5.17
C PRO A 191 -5.68 -5.76 4.49
N LEU A 192 -6.85 -6.36 4.68
CA LEU A 192 -8.13 -5.79 4.25
C LEU A 192 -8.73 -4.95 5.36
N VAL A 193 -9.16 -3.75 5.03
CA VAL A 193 -9.95 -2.85 5.88
C VAL A 193 -11.35 -2.67 5.29
N TYR A 194 -12.29 -2.26 6.13
CA TYR A 194 -13.64 -1.91 5.71
C TYR A 194 -13.73 -0.40 5.44
N VAL A 195 -14.37 -0.05 4.33
CA VAL A 195 -14.73 1.33 3.99
C VAL A 195 -16.25 1.43 3.92
N ASP A 196 -16.82 2.27 4.78
CA ASP A 196 -18.22 2.70 4.72
C ASP A 196 -18.32 3.84 3.71
N SER A 197 -18.92 3.54 2.56
CA SER A 197 -19.05 4.45 1.41
C SER A 197 -20.52 4.71 1.07
N PRO A 198 -20.85 5.66 0.18
CA PRO A 198 -22.22 5.83 -0.30
C PRO A 198 -22.82 4.56 -0.91
N PHE A 199 -21.99 3.70 -1.51
CA PHE A 199 -22.43 2.42 -2.06
C PHE A 199 -22.69 1.37 -0.95
N GLY A 200 -22.21 1.61 0.27
CA GLY A 200 -22.25 0.72 1.42
C GLY A 200 -20.85 0.24 1.79
N TRP A 201 -20.79 -0.88 2.51
CA TRP A 201 -19.55 -1.47 2.99
C TRP A 201 -18.75 -2.12 1.86
N ILE A 202 -17.50 -1.68 1.70
CA ILE A 202 -16.55 -2.21 0.71
C ILE A 202 -15.30 -2.69 1.45
N GLU A 203 -14.84 -3.90 1.14
CA GLU A 203 -13.55 -4.41 1.62
C GLU A 203 -12.43 -4.03 0.68
N MET A 204 -11.38 -3.41 1.21
CA MET A 204 -10.30 -2.84 0.41
C MET A 204 -8.95 -3.18 1.03
N VAL A 205 -7.94 -3.41 0.19
CA VAL A 205 -6.57 -3.59 0.68
C VAL A 205 -6.06 -2.24 1.18
N PHE A 206 -5.50 -2.22 2.39
CA PHE A 206 -4.75 -1.05 2.87
C PHE A 206 -3.32 -1.17 2.36
N ASP A 207 -2.91 -0.25 1.51
CA ASP A 207 -1.74 -0.37 0.64
C ASP A 207 -0.91 0.92 0.69
N THR A 208 0.10 0.96 1.55
CA THR A 208 1.04 2.10 1.61
C THR A 208 1.96 2.16 0.39
N GLY A 209 2.02 1.12 -0.45
CA GLY A 209 2.69 1.11 -1.75
C GLY A 209 1.87 1.75 -2.88
N ALA A 210 0.56 1.99 -2.65
CA ALA A 210 -0.28 2.80 -3.52
C ALA A 210 -0.03 4.29 -3.28
N LEU A 211 0.99 4.81 -3.95
CA LEU A 211 1.47 6.18 -3.79
C LEU A 211 0.40 7.19 -4.24
N ASN A 212 0.22 8.27 -3.47
CA ASN A 212 -0.72 9.36 -3.77
C ASN A 212 -2.19 8.93 -3.93
N THR A 213 -2.55 7.70 -3.56
CA THR A 213 -3.91 7.19 -3.67
C THR A 213 -4.62 7.33 -2.34
N TRP A 214 -5.78 7.97 -2.31
CA TRP A 214 -6.67 7.97 -1.14
C TRP A 214 -7.49 6.69 -1.12
N LEU A 215 -8.37 6.59 -2.11
CA LEU A 215 -9.25 5.48 -2.36
C LEU A 215 -9.27 5.26 -3.87
N ALA A 216 -8.94 4.05 -4.28
CA ALA A 216 -9.05 3.63 -5.67
C ALA A 216 -10.23 2.67 -5.77
N LEU A 217 -11.18 2.98 -6.66
CA LEU A 217 -12.26 2.08 -7.01
C LEU A 217 -12.03 1.55 -8.42
N SER A 218 -12.38 0.28 -8.64
CA SER A 218 -12.38 -0.30 -9.98
C SER A 218 -13.77 -0.21 -10.59
N GLN A 219 -13.87 0.32 -11.80
CA GLN A 219 -15.12 0.34 -12.57
C GLN A 219 -15.67 -1.07 -12.76
N GLU A 220 -14.82 -2.06 -13.05
CA GLU A 220 -15.22 -3.47 -13.19
C GLU A 220 -15.80 -4.03 -11.88
N ASP A 221 -15.18 -3.72 -10.74
CA ASP A 221 -15.66 -4.15 -9.43
C ASP A 221 -17.01 -3.49 -9.07
N LEU A 222 -17.13 -2.20 -9.36
CA LEU A 222 -18.37 -1.45 -9.19
C LEU A 222 -19.49 -2.00 -10.06
N ASP A 223 -19.23 -2.26 -11.35
CA ASP A 223 -20.22 -2.80 -12.28
C ASP A 223 -20.73 -4.18 -11.81
N ARG A 224 -19.82 -5.07 -11.39
CA ARG A 224 -20.19 -6.37 -10.80
C ARG A 224 -21.02 -6.22 -9.53
N TRP A 225 -20.74 -5.21 -8.73
CA TRP A 225 -21.50 -4.92 -7.52
C TRP A 225 -22.90 -4.37 -7.85
N PHE A 226 -23.02 -3.47 -8.83
CA PHE A 226 -24.29 -2.90 -9.27
C PHE A 226 -25.17 -3.92 -10.02
N GLN A 227 -24.58 -4.91 -10.70
CA GLN A 227 -25.34 -6.05 -11.23
C GLN A 227 -26.12 -6.78 -10.14
N LYS A 228 -25.54 -6.91 -8.94
CA LYS A 228 -26.19 -7.51 -7.76
C LYS A 228 -27.08 -6.52 -7.00
N ASN A 229 -26.90 -5.22 -7.23
CA ASN A 229 -27.61 -4.14 -6.53
C ASN A 229 -28.14 -3.08 -7.52
N PRO A 230 -29.01 -3.44 -8.48
CA PRO A 230 -29.35 -2.59 -9.62
C PRO A 230 -29.99 -1.26 -9.21
N LYS A 231 -30.76 -1.24 -8.12
CA LYS A 231 -31.39 -0.02 -7.57
C LYS A 231 -30.37 1.04 -7.13
N LYS A 232 -29.14 0.63 -6.82
CA LYS A 232 -28.08 1.54 -6.37
C LYS A 232 -27.25 2.10 -7.52
N ARG A 233 -27.45 1.64 -8.77
CA ARG A 233 -26.71 2.16 -9.93
C ARG A 233 -26.93 3.66 -10.13
N LYS A 234 -28.15 4.14 -9.88
CA LYS A 234 -28.47 5.57 -9.95
C LYS A 234 -27.57 6.43 -9.04
N LEU A 235 -27.18 5.89 -7.87
CA LEU A 235 -26.29 6.58 -6.94
C LEU A 235 -24.90 6.82 -7.55
N LEU A 236 -24.41 5.93 -8.41
CA LEU A 236 -23.14 6.16 -9.11
C LEU A 236 -23.25 7.39 -10.01
N ASP A 237 -24.35 7.50 -10.76
CA ASP A 237 -24.59 8.63 -11.65
C ASP A 237 -24.77 9.93 -10.86
N ASP A 238 -25.52 9.90 -9.75
CA ASP A 238 -25.73 11.08 -8.89
C ASP A 238 -24.43 11.59 -8.23
N LEU A 239 -23.44 10.71 -7.99
CA LEU A 239 -22.13 11.06 -7.42
C LEU A 239 -21.07 11.37 -8.49
N THR A 240 -21.36 11.12 -9.77
CA THR A 240 -20.41 11.34 -10.86
C THR A 240 -20.36 12.83 -11.21
N LEU A 241 -19.21 13.46 -10.98
CA LEU A 241 -18.97 14.84 -11.39
C LEU A 241 -18.55 14.92 -12.87
N GLN A 242 -17.75 13.95 -13.30
CA GLN A 242 -17.24 13.88 -14.67
C GLN A 242 -17.03 12.42 -15.06
N THR A 243 -17.24 12.11 -16.32
CA THR A 243 -16.80 10.86 -16.94
C THR A 243 -15.78 11.19 -18.01
N ASP A 244 -14.66 10.48 -18.02
CA ASP A 244 -13.63 10.66 -19.03
C ASP A 244 -13.01 9.30 -19.41
N THR A 245 -12.57 9.18 -20.66
CA THR A 245 -11.74 8.05 -21.07
C THR A 245 -10.29 8.47 -20.89
N THR A 246 -9.67 8.00 -19.82
CA THR A 246 -8.26 8.27 -19.55
C THR A 246 -7.40 7.10 -19.99
N ILE A 247 -6.17 7.39 -20.40
CA ILE A 247 -5.12 6.37 -20.45
C ILE A 247 -4.95 5.84 -19.03
N ASN A 248 -4.90 4.53 -18.87
CA ASN A 248 -4.59 3.93 -17.60
C ASN A 248 -3.13 4.20 -17.24
N THR A 249 -2.89 5.19 -16.39
CA THR A 249 -1.54 5.53 -15.93
C THR A 249 -1.07 4.64 -14.78
N SER A 250 -1.76 3.54 -14.48
CA SER A 250 -1.37 2.66 -13.38
C SER A 250 -0.06 1.93 -13.69
N TRP A 251 0.93 2.13 -12.82
CA TRP A 251 2.18 1.39 -12.85
C TRP A 251 2.07 0.15 -11.97
N GLY A 252 2.15 -1.04 -12.58
CA GLY A 252 2.28 -2.29 -11.87
C GLY A 252 3.73 -2.74 -11.80
N LEU A 253 3.97 -3.79 -11.03
CA LEU A 253 5.29 -4.42 -10.91
C LEU A 253 5.92 -4.74 -12.28
N TYR A 254 5.12 -5.11 -13.28
CA TYR A 254 5.59 -5.49 -14.61
C TYR A 254 5.38 -4.40 -15.66
N GLY A 255 5.33 -3.14 -15.22
CA GLY A 255 5.34 -1.97 -16.10
C GLY A 255 4.01 -1.23 -16.20
N LEU A 256 3.99 -0.18 -17.03
CA LEU A 256 2.80 0.63 -17.32
C LEU A 256 1.68 -0.21 -17.93
N SER A 257 0.43 0.08 -17.53
CA SER A 257 -0.72 -0.34 -18.32
C SER A 257 -0.76 0.42 -19.65
N THR A 258 -1.13 -0.27 -20.72
CA THR A 258 -1.36 0.34 -22.04
C THR A 258 -2.84 0.46 -22.35
N ASP A 259 -3.70 0.14 -21.38
CA ASP A 259 -5.15 0.14 -21.56
C ASP A 259 -5.71 1.54 -21.38
N THR A 260 -6.93 1.74 -21.88
CA THR A 260 -7.73 2.90 -21.52
C THR A 260 -8.77 2.49 -20.49
N LEU A 261 -9.07 3.37 -19.55
CA LEU A 261 -10.13 3.18 -18.58
C LEU A 261 -11.14 4.31 -18.74
N VAL A 262 -12.41 3.94 -18.81
CA VAL A 262 -13.49 4.91 -18.59
C VAL A 262 -13.55 5.13 -17.09
N GLY A 263 -13.04 6.28 -16.66
CA GLY A 263 -13.02 6.72 -15.28
C GLY A 263 -14.16 7.66 -14.98
N ARG A 264 -14.72 7.55 -13.79
CA ARG A 264 -15.63 8.54 -13.22
C ARG A 264 -14.90 9.26 -12.11
N LEU A 265 -14.92 10.59 -12.16
CA LEU A 265 -14.59 11.43 -11.03
C LEU A 265 -15.81 11.42 -10.10
N LEU A 266 -15.64 10.87 -8.91
CA LEU A 266 -16.69 10.85 -7.88
C LEU A 266 -16.30 11.78 -6.74
N HIS A 267 -17.30 12.44 -6.18
CA HIS A 267 -17.16 13.21 -4.94
C HIS A 267 -17.93 12.56 -3.82
N PHE A 268 -17.21 12.17 -2.77
CA PHE A 268 -17.78 11.66 -1.54
C PHE A 268 -17.70 12.73 -0.48
N THR A 269 -18.85 13.29 -0.11
CA THR A 269 -18.95 14.28 0.98
C THR A 269 -18.46 13.70 2.30
N LYS A 270 -18.70 12.40 2.53
CA LYS A 270 -18.24 11.67 3.71
C LYS A 270 -18.12 10.18 3.44
N ILE A 271 -17.02 9.59 3.91
CA ILE A 271 -16.83 8.14 4.06
C ILE A 271 -16.25 7.84 5.45
N LYS A 272 -16.15 6.55 5.79
CA LYS A 272 -15.31 6.12 6.91
C LYS A 272 -14.43 4.95 6.51
N ILE A 273 -13.14 5.02 6.85
CA ILE A 273 -12.25 3.86 6.84
C ILE A 273 -12.36 3.24 8.23
N ASP A 274 -13.26 2.27 8.37
CA ASP A 274 -13.76 1.76 9.65
C ASP A 274 -14.18 2.91 10.60
N LYS A 275 -13.37 3.27 11.60
CA LYS A 275 -13.66 4.37 12.52
C LYS A 275 -13.08 5.71 12.12
N LEU A 276 -12.21 5.78 11.12
CA LEU A 276 -11.62 7.04 10.63
C LEU A 276 -12.62 7.78 9.73
N PRO A 277 -13.16 8.94 10.14
CA PRO A 277 -13.99 9.75 9.27
C PRO A 277 -13.12 10.48 8.23
N VAL A 278 -13.51 10.40 6.97
CA VAL A 278 -12.89 11.17 5.88
C VAL A 278 -13.98 11.96 5.18
N ASN A 279 -13.81 13.28 5.12
CA ASN A 279 -14.76 14.20 4.53
C ASN A 279 -14.18 14.82 3.24
N ASP A 280 -15.08 15.20 2.34
CA ASP A 280 -14.76 15.97 1.14
C ASP A 280 -13.66 15.32 0.27
N LEU A 281 -13.92 14.07 -0.13
CA LEU A 281 -12.97 13.22 -0.82
C LEU A 281 -13.35 13.07 -2.30
N TYR A 282 -12.42 13.42 -3.18
CA TYR A 282 -12.54 13.16 -4.61
C TYR A 282 -11.73 11.92 -5.00
N ILE A 283 -12.35 11.04 -5.77
CA ILE A 283 -11.76 9.76 -6.21
C ILE A 283 -12.04 9.52 -7.68
N THR A 284 -11.25 8.64 -8.28
CA THR A 284 -11.47 8.16 -9.65
C THR A 284 -11.80 6.67 -9.64
N THR A 285 -12.64 6.22 -10.57
CA THR A 285 -12.89 4.78 -10.83
C THR A 285 -11.93 4.18 -11.87
N ALA A 286 -11.00 4.98 -12.41
CA ALA A 286 -9.97 4.56 -13.36
C ALA A 286 -8.83 3.80 -12.68
N HIS A 287 -9.16 2.76 -11.92
CA HIS A 287 -8.18 1.87 -11.31
C HIS A 287 -8.50 0.41 -11.56
N PRO A 288 -7.49 -0.46 -11.65
CA PRO A 288 -7.73 -1.88 -11.90
C PRO A 288 -8.21 -2.65 -10.66
N THR A 289 -8.00 -2.14 -9.45
CA THR A 289 -8.40 -2.81 -8.20
C THR A 289 -8.86 -1.83 -7.13
N MET A 290 -9.68 -2.32 -6.19
CA MET A 290 -10.10 -1.58 -4.99
C MET A 290 -9.04 -1.54 -3.88
N ARG A 291 -8.61 -0.35 -3.43
CA ARG A 291 -7.66 -0.16 -2.31
C ARG A 291 -7.76 1.20 -1.61
N VAL A 292 -7.31 1.25 -0.36
CA VAL A 292 -6.98 2.47 0.36
C VAL A 292 -5.46 2.66 0.25
N GLY A 293 -5.03 3.83 -0.20
CA GLY A 293 -3.61 4.07 -0.47
C GLY A 293 -2.91 4.96 0.55
N SER A 294 -1.66 5.28 0.25
CA SER A 294 -0.77 6.07 1.10
C SER A 294 -1.13 7.55 1.25
N ALA A 295 -2.08 8.10 0.48
CA ALA A 295 -2.42 9.53 0.60
C ALA A 295 -2.94 9.89 1.99
N VAL A 296 -3.54 8.93 2.71
CA VAL A 296 -3.91 9.10 4.13
C VAL A 296 -2.71 9.51 5.00
N LEU A 297 -1.51 9.05 4.67
CA LEU A 297 -0.28 9.32 5.43
C LEU A 297 0.21 10.77 5.31
N LYS A 298 -0.30 11.53 4.34
CA LYS A 298 -0.07 12.99 4.24
C LYS A 298 -0.81 13.78 5.31
N HIS A 299 -1.87 13.20 5.88
CA HIS A 299 -2.78 13.87 6.82
C HIS A 299 -2.86 13.17 8.18
N ALA A 300 -2.27 11.99 8.30
CA ALA A 300 -2.25 11.22 9.53
C ALA A 300 -0.94 10.45 9.65
N SER A 301 -0.52 10.24 10.90
CA SER A 301 0.47 9.21 11.22
C SER A 301 -0.24 7.89 11.49
N LEU A 302 0.47 6.78 11.36
CA LEU A 302 -0.14 5.45 11.37
C LEU A 302 0.56 4.53 12.35
N ILE A 303 -0.17 3.93 13.29
CA ILE A 303 0.31 2.77 14.05
C ILE A 303 -0.29 1.50 13.43
N ILE A 304 0.57 0.51 13.19
CA ILE A 304 0.21 -0.85 12.83
C ILE A 304 0.41 -1.70 14.09
N ASP A 305 -0.68 -1.95 14.83
CA ASP A 305 -0.67 -2.80 16.02
C ASP A 305 -0.91 -4.25 15.59
N ALA A 306 0.19 -5.00 15.47
CA ALA A 306 0.15 -6.39 15.02
C ALA A 306 -0.62 -7.30 15.99
N PRO A 307 -0.40 -7.26 17.32
CA PRO A 307 -1.19 -8.03 18.27
C PRO A 307 -2.71 -7.82 18.18
N LYS A 308 -3.16 -6.57 18.00
CA LYS A 308 -4.59 -6.23 17.91
C LYS A 308 -5.16 -6.33 16.49
N LYS A 309 -4.33 -6.62 15.49
CA LYS A 309 -4.66 -6.63 14.06
C LYS A 309 -5.44 -5.39 13.64
N GLN A 310 -4.86 -4.22 13.94
CA GLN A 310 -5.49 -2.95 13.62
C GLN A 310 -4.49 -1.91 13.15
N PHE A 311 -4.98 -1.05 12.28
CA PHE A 311 -4.41 0.26 12.01
C PHE A 311 -5.01 1.26 12.99
N VAL A 312 -4.17 2.11 13.56
CA VAL A 312 -4.60 3.27 14.36
C VAL A 312 -4.10 4.51 13.66
N PHE A 313 -5.03 5.36 13.25
CA PHE A 313 -4.75 6.59 12.55
C PHE A 313 -4.64 7.71 13.56
N MET A 314 -3.62 8.54 13.43
CA MET A 314 -3.40 9.73 14.24
C MET A 314 -3.49 10.94 13.32
N PRO A 315 -4.70 11.47 13.06
CA PRO A 315 -4.88 12.62 12.20
C PRO A 315 -4.06 13.80 12.70
N HIS A 316 -3.48 14.55 11.77
CA HIS A 316 -2.59 15.65 12.09
C HIS A 316 -3.34 16.86 12.64
N ASN A 317 -4.61 17.00 12.24
CA ASN A 317 -5.48 18.12 12.57
C ASN A 317 -6.86 17.59 13.01
N GLY A 318 -7.03 17.28 14.30
CA GLY A 318 -8.32 16.82 14.85
C GLY A 318 -8.47 15.29 14.89
N GLN A 319 -9.72 14.81 14.80
CA GLN A 319 -10.05 13.37 14.81
C GLN A 319 -10.60 12.86 13.46
N ASP A 320 -10.94 13.76 12.56
CA ASP A 320 -11.35 13.51 11.20
C ASP A 320 -10.33 14.06 10.20
N ILE A 321 -10.44 13.64 8.95
CA ILE A 321 -9.62 14.19 7.87
C ILE A 321 -10.54 14.79 6.81
N THR A 322 -10.38 16.10 6.57
CA THR A 322 -11.00 16.78 5.43
C THR A 322 -9.95 16.91 4.33
N VAL A 323 -10.25 16.36 3.15
CA VAL A 323 -9.25 16.25 2.07
C VAL A 323 -9.23 17.49 1.19
N GLY A 324 -10.38 17.88 0.62
CA GLY A 324 -10.50 19.06 -0.23
C GLY A 324 -9.63 19.01 -1.50
N ASN A 325 -9.28 17.82 -1.98
CA ASN A 325 -8.45 17.65 -3.16
C ASN A 325 -9.27 17.74 -4.44
N SER A 326 -9.02 18.73 -5.31
CA SER A 326 -9.53 18.67 -6.70
C SER A 326 -8.71 17.74 -7.59
N GLU A 327 -7.51 17.35 -7.14
CA GLU A 327 -6.60 16.47 -7.86
C GLU A 327 -6.85 15.01 -7.46
N THR A 328 -7.54 14.27 -8.31
CA THR A 328 -7.52 12.81 -8.30
C THR A 328 -6.27 12.34 -9.01
N GLY A 329 -5.50 11.42 -8.44
CA GLY A 329 -4.22 10.93 -8.99
C GLY A 329 -4.27 10.23 -10.37
N SER A 330 -5.37 10.29 -11.13
CA SER A 330 -5.35 10.02 -12.57
C SER A 330 -5.23 11.35 -13.29
N ALA A 331 -4.42 11.43 -14.35
CA ALA A 331 -4.40 12.60 -15.23
C ALA A 331 -5.75 12.75 -15.95
N SER A 332 -6.75 13.29 -15.24
CA SER A 332 -8.04 13.67 -15.80
C SER A 332 -7.90 15.07 -16.37
N PHE A 333 -8.16 15.21 -17.66
CA PHE A 333 -8.14 16.51 -18.32
C PHE A 333 -9.41 17.25 -17.90
N ILE A 334 -9.27 18.33 -17.14
CA ILE A 334 -10.35 19.26 -16.85
C ILE A 334 -10.40 20.28 -18.01
N PRO A 335 -11.48 20.35 -18.81
CA PRO A 335 -11.68 21.45 -19.76
C PRO A 335 -11.74 22.78 -19.01
N SER A 336 -11.13 23.83 -19.56
CA SER A 336 -10.93 25.13 -18.90
C SER A 336 -12.19 25.95 -18.59
N GLU A 337 -13.38 25.38 -18.69
CA GLU A 337 -14.66 26.09 -18.54
C GLU A 337 -15.49 25.62 -17.32
N ALA A 338 -14.90 24.89 -16.38
CA ALA A 338 -15.53 24.51 -15.12
C ALA A 338 -14.85 25.16 -13.89
N GLY A 339 -14.64 26.47 -13.94
CA GLY A 339 -14.15 27.31 -12.84
C GLY A 339 -15.15 28.38 -12.46
#